data_AF-A0A7C3E2Y7-F1
#
_entry.id   AF-A0A7C3E2Y7-F1
#
_cell.length_a   1.000
_cell.length_b   1.000
_cell.length_c   1.000
_cell.angle_alpha   90.00
_cell.angle_beta   90.00
_cell.angle_gamma   90.00
#
_symmetry.space_group_name_H-M   'P 1'
#
loop_
_entity.id
_entity.type
_entity.pdbx_description
1 polymer ?
#
loop_
_entity_poly.entity_id
_entity_poly.type
_entity_poly.pdbx_seq_one_letter_code
_entity_poly.pdbx_strand_id
1 'polypeptide(L)'
;MQGPVYIIIIVILSSLPILITYLYLKQRSRQLNIWLFLSALTAGALSMLAGSVLQFLFPMAMSGDRISLLYTVFLRNAFAEELGRYVVLLLLFFVLPKLFSNYETGVESFSLLPREMIIFTGILAGFTFAMLETLSYGLLNVQLIIVRTLTSAPLHAACAARVALSASLTTVGGIPRALFYGISAVLIHGVYNLLLLFPSTLAVLPIILAYVALGSALALAKERP
;
A
#
# COMPACT_ATOMS: atom_id res chain seq x y z
N MET A 1 5.01 -33.25 7.97
CA MET A 1 6.22 -32.38 7.94
C MET A 1 6.23 -31.41 6.74
N GLN A 2 5.09 -30.92 6.26
CA GLN A 2 5.04 -30.02 5.09
C GLN A 2 4.86 -28.53 5.45
N GLY A 3 4.54 -28.19 6.70
CA GLY A 3 4.31 -26.81 7.16
C GLY A 3 5.43 -25.82 6.82
N PRO A 4 6.71 -26.13 7.10
CA PRO A 4 7.82 -25.24 6.76
C PRO A 4 7.93 -24.97 5.25
N VAL A 5 7.71 -25.99 4.41
CA VAL A 5 7.76 -25.86 2.95
C VAL A 5 6.63 -24.95 2.45
N TYR A 6 5.43 -25.07 3.01
CA TYR A 6 4.32 -24.18 2.68
C TYR A 6 4.64 -22.73 3.04
N ILE A 7 5.15 -22.45 4.23
CA ILE A 7 5.51 -21.08 4.64
C ILE A 7 6.54 -20.48 3.67
N ILE A 8 7.57 -21.24 3.29
CA ILE A 8 8.59 -20.80 2.33
C ILE A 8 7.95 -20.45 0.97
N ILE A 9 7.09 -21.32 0.43
CA ILE A 9 6.40 -21.07 -0.84
C ILE A 9 5.56 -19.79 -0.77
N ILE A 10 4.82 -19.59 0.32
CA ILE A 10 3.96 -18.42 0.51
C ILE A 10 4.79 -17.14 0.52
N VAL A 11 5.88 -17.13 1.27
CA VAL A 11 6.80 -15.99 1.35
C VAL A 11 7.37 -15.69 -0.02
N ILE A 12 7.87 -16.70 -0.75
CA ILE A 12 8.43 -16.53 -2.08
C ILE A 12 7.38 -15.93 -3.03
N LEU A 13 6.21 -16.54 -3.16
CA LEU A 13 5.17 -16.08 -4.08
C LEU A 13 4.67 -14.67 -3.76
N SER A 14 4.44 -14.38 -2.48
CA SER A 14 3.95 -13.08 -2.03
C SER A 14 5.00 -11.97 -2.17
N SER A 15 6.29 -12.32 -2.20
CA SER A 15 7.40 -11.37 -2.40
C SER A 15 7.71 -11.07 -3.88
N LEU A 16 7.18 -11.86 -4.83
CA LEU A 16 7.47 -11.67 -6.26
C LEU A 16 7.13 -10.25 -6.77
N PRO A 17 5.99 -9.64 -6.44
CA PRO A 17 5.69 -8.27 -6.87
C PRO A 17 6.73 -7.25 -6.39
N ILE A 18 7.26 -7.42 -5.17
CA ILE A 18 8.31 -6.58 -4.59
C ILE A 18 9.61 -6.74 -5.42
N LEU A 19 10.03 -7.99 -5.66
CA LEU A 19 11.27 -8.28 -6.38
C LEU A 19 11.21 -7.79 -7.83
N ILE A 20 10.12 -8.08 -8.55
CA ILE A 20 9.91 -7.64 -9.94
C ILE A 20 9.96 -6.13 -10.03
N THR A 21 9.27 -5.43 -9.11
CA THR A 21 9.25 -3.97 -9.07
C THR A 21 10.63 -3.42 -8.74
N TYR A 22 11.33 -3.96 -7.75
CA TYR A 22 12.69 -3.53 -7.41
C TYR A 22 13.64 -3.65 -8.60
N LEU A 23 13.66 -4.79 -9.29
CA LEU A 23 14.50 -5.01 -10.46
C LEU A 23 14.16 -4.05 -11.61
N TYR A 24 12.87 -3.86 -11.88
CA TYR A 24 12.39 -2.90 -12.88
C TYR A 24 12.87 -1.48 -12.58
N LEU A 25 12.74 -1.05 -11.33
CA LEU A 25 13.14 0.29 -10.90
C LEU A 25 14.66 0.46 -10.89
N LYS A 26 15.40 -0.56 -10.46
CA LYS A 26 16.86 -0.53 -10.47
C LYS A 26 17.43 -0.37 -11.87
N GLN A 27 16.77 -0.96 -12.87
CA GLN A 27 17.14 -0.79 -14.28
C GLN A 27 16.84 0.63 -14.78
N ARG A 28 15.74 1.24 -14.32
CA ARG A 28 15.25 2.53 -14.83
C ARG A 28 15.84 3.75 -14.13
N SER A 29 16.19 3.64 -12.84
CA SER A 29 16.73 4.75 -12.08
C SER A 29 17.91 4.35 -11.18
N ARG A 30 19.03 5.03 -11.41
CA ARG A 30 20.25 4.88 -10.59
C ARG A 30 20.10 5.44 -9.18
N GLN A 31 19.10 6.30 -8.93
CA GLN A 31 18.84 6.89 -7.62
C GLN A 31 18.26 5.88 -6.63
N LEU A 32 17.75 4.73 -7.10
CA LEU A 32 17.28 3.68 -6.21
C LEU A 32 18.46 2.97 -5.56
N ASN A 33 18.77 3.40 -4.34
CA ASN A 33 19.75 2.77 -3.46
C ASN A 33 19.07 1.73 -2.55
N ILE A 34 19.89 0.91 -1.90
CA ILE A 34 19.40 -0.16 -1.02
C ILE A 34 18.65 0.40 0.19
N TRP A 35 19.04 1.57 0.69
CA TRP A 35 18.40 2.21 1.85
C TRP A 35 16.98 2.67 1.56
N LEU A 36 16.74 3.27 0.38
CA LEU A 36 15.42 3.66 -0.10
C LEU A 36 14.53 2.42 -0.24
N PHE A 37 15.06 1.35 -0.83
CA PHE A 37 14.35 0.07 -0.92
C PHE A 37 13.98 -0.47 0.46
N LEU A 38 14.94 -0.60 1.38
CA LEU A 38 14.70 -1.08 2.74
C LEU A 38 13.70 -0.19 3.49
N SER A 39 13.80 1.13 3.36
CA SER A 39 12.86 2.07 3.97
C SER A 39 11.43 1.90 3.45
N ALA A 40 11.27 1.60 2.16
CA ALA A 40 9.97 1.31 1.57
C ALA A 40 9.36 0.02 2.13
N LEU A 41 10.18 -1.03 2.29
CA LEU A 41 9.75 -2.28 2.93
C LEU A 41 9.32 -2.04 4.38
N THR A 42 10.14 -1.32 5.15
CA THR A 42 9.83 -0.96 6.54
C THR A 42 8.54 -0.13 6.62
N ALA A 43 8.33 0.83 5.72
CA ALA A 43 7.11 1.61 5.66
C ALA A 43 5.87 0.74 5.38
N GLY A 44 5.97 -0.24 4.48
CA GLY A 44 4.88 -1.18 4.22
C GLY A 44 4.54 -2.02 5.46
N ALA A 45 5.55 -2.53 6.15
CA ALA A 45 5.35 -3.30 7.38
C ALA A 45 4.74 -2.48 8.51
N LEU A 46 5.27 -1.28 8.77
CA LEU A 46 4.73 -0.36 9.77
C LEU A 46 3.30 0.09 9.42
N SER A 47 3.00 0.26 8.13
CA SER A 47 1.66 0.61 7.68
C SER A 47 0.63 -0.47 7.98
N MET A 48 0.99 -1.75 7.85
CA MET A 48 0.11 -2.86 8.24
C MET A 48 -0.16 -2.86 9.74
N LEU A 49 0.86 -2.61 10.55
CA LEU A 49 0.71 -2.52 12.00
C LEU A 49 -0.17 -1.31 12.39
N ALA A 50 0.11 -0.13 11.83
CA ALA A 50 -0.66 1.08 12.09
C ALA A 50 -2.13 0.93 11.64
N GLY A 51 -2.36 0.37 10.46
CA GLY A 51 -3.70 0.09 9.94
C GLY A 51 -4.47 -0.88 10.85
N SER A 52 -3.83 -1.96 11.28
CA SER A 52 -4.42 -2.91 12.24
C SER A 52 -4.79 -2.24 13.57
N VAL A 53 -3.90 -1.41 14.12
CA VAL A 53 -4.17 -0.65 15.36
C VAL A 53 -5.36 0.29 15.18
N LEU A 54 -5.42 1.02 14.07
CA LEU A 54 -6.55 1.91 13.77
C LEU A 54 -7.85 1.12 13.62
N GLN A 55 -7.84 -0.05 12.97
CA GLN A 55 -9.01 -0.93 12.85
C GLN A 55 -9.58 -1.36 14.21
N PHE A 56 -8.74 -1.53 15.24
CA PHE A 56 -9.19 -1.82 16.61
C PHE A 56 -9.90 -0.64 17.28
N LEU A 57 -9.60 0.60 16.89
CA LEU A 57 -10.26 1.80 17.42
C LEU A 57 -11.67 2.02 16.82
N PHE A 58 -11.94 1.43 15.65
CA PHE A 58 -13.27 1.47 15.04
C PHE A 58 -14.15 0.33 15.59
N PRO A 59 -15.33 0.63 16.17
CA PRO A 59 -16.20 -0.40 16.72
C PRO A 59 -16.61 -1.42 15.66
N MET A 60 -16.68 -2.70 16.06
CA MET A 60 -17.28 -3.74 15.22
C MET A 60 -18.78 -3.49 15.10
N ALA A 61 -19.26 -3.38 13.88
CA ALA A 61 -20.68 -3.21 13.64
C ALA A 61 -21.40 -4.54 13.91
N MET A 62 -22.38 -4.50 14.81
CA MET A 62 -23.07 -5.70 15.31
C MET A 62 -24.29 -6.08 14.46
N SER A 63 -24.81 -5.16 13.64
CA SER A 63 -25.93 -5.42 12.74
C SER A 63 -25.44 -5.93 11.38
N GLY A 64 -26.19 -6.83 10.74
CA GLY A 64 -25.92 -7.30 9.37
C GLY A 64 -26.53 -6.42 8.28
N ASP A 65 -26.93 -5.19 8.60
CA ASP A 65 -27.59 -4.29 7.64
C ASP A 65 -26.60 -3.67 6.64
N ARG A 66 -27.13 -3.06 5.58
CA ARG A 66 -26.33 -2.47 4.50
C ARG A 66 -25.45 -1.30 4.97
N ILE A 67 -25.90 -0.55 5.97
CA ILE A 67 -25.17 0.63 6.47
C ILE A 67 -23.95 0.16 7.28
N SER A 68 -24.16 -0.83 8.15
CA SER A 68 -23.11 -1.54 8.89
C SER A 68 -22.07 -2.15 7.95
N LEU A 69 -22.50 -2.73 6.82
CA LEU A 69 -21.59 -3.25 5.81
C LEU A 69 -20.73 -2.15 5.19
N LEU A 70 -21.34 -1.05 4.74
CA LEU A 70 -20.62 0.07 4.14
C LEU A 70 -19.66 0.72 5.14
N TYR A 71 -20.07 0.87 6.40
CA TYR A 71 -19.22 1.32 7.49
C TYR A 71 -18.00 0.40 7.66
N THR A 72 -18.22 -0.91 7.71
CA THR A 72 -17.14 -1.89 7.90
C THR A 72 -16.16 -1.85 6.73
N VAL A 73 -16.67 -1.82 5.50
CA VAL A 73 -15.87 -1.85 4.28
C VAL A 73 -15.07 -0.56 4.07
N PHE A 74 -15.72 0.61 4.16
CA PHE A 74 -15.10 1.89 3.83
C PHE A 74 -14.38 2.54 5.00
N LEU A 75 -14.99 2.56 6.19
CA LEU A 75 -14.42 3.27 7.34
C LEU A 75 -13.52 2.35 8.15
N ARG A 76 -14.04 1.23 8.64
CA ARG A 76 -13.25 0.35 9.48
C ARG A 76 -12.07 -0.25 8.73
N ASN A 77 -12.28 -0.78 7.53
CA ASN A 77 -11.20 -1.45 6.79
C ASN A 77 -10.40 -0.48 5.93
N ALA A 78 -11.00 0.07 4.86
CA ALA A 78 -10.26 0.84 3.86
C ALA A 78 -9.65 2.14 4.44
N PHE A 79 -10.45 2.95 5.13
CA PHE A 79 -9.97 4.20 5.69
C PHE A 79 -8.90 3.98 6.78
N ALA A 80 -9.09 3.03 7.69
CA ALA A 80 -8.08 2.75 8.71
C ALA A 80 -6.74 2.32 8.11
N GLU A 81 -6.75 1.46 7.08
CA GLU A 81 -5.51 1.05 6.41
C GLU A 81 -4.84 2.19 5.65
N GLU A 82 -5.59 2.98 4.87
CA GLU A 82 -5.01 4.11 4.15
C GLU A 82 -4.54 5.22 5.10
N LEU A 83 -5.25 5.46 6.20
CA LEU A 83 -4.81 6.40 7.22
C LEU A 83 -3.53 5.92 7.92
N GLY A 84 -3.45 4.62 8.23
CA GLY A 84 -2.23 4.01 8.76
C GLY A 84 -1.04 4.18 7.81
N ARG A 85 -1.23 3.93 6.51
CA ARG A 85 -0.22 4.21 5.47
C ARG A 85 0.14 5.68 5.40
N TYR A 86 -0.84 6.57 5.46
CA TYR A 86 -0.62 8.01 5.38
C TYR A 86 0.28 8.49 6.52
N VAL A 87 -0.04 8.10 7.76
CA VAL A 87 0.76 8.45 8.94
C VAL A 87 2.20 7.95 8.79
N VAL A 88 2.39 6.67 8.43
CA VAL A 88 3.73 6.08 8.29
C VAL A 88 4.55 6.75 7.19
N LEU A 89 3.96 6.99 6.02
CA LEU A 89 4.64 7.63 4.90
C LEU A 89 4.93 9.12 5.17
N LEU A 90 4.04 9.82 5.88
CA LEU A 90 4.29 11.18 6.34
C LEU A 90 5.48 11.23 7.31
N LEU A 91 5.55 10.29 8.27
CA LEU A 91 6.69 10.17 9.18
C LEU A 91 7.99 9.90 8.41
N LEU A 92 7.96 8.98 7.44
CA LEU A 92 9.13 8.62 6.65
C LEU A 92 9.64 9.78 5.79
N PHE A 93 8.74 10.47 5.06
CA PHE A 93 9.15 11.49 4.10
C PHE A 93 9.49 12.83 4.75
N PHE A 94 8.98 13.11 5.95
CA PHE A 94 9.08 14.44 6.53
C PHE A 94 9.63 14.49 7.95
N VAL A 95 9.20 13.58 8.83
CA VAL A 95 9.59 13.65 10.25
C VAL A 95 10.99 13.07 10.46
N LEU A 96 11.24 11.85 9.99
CA LEU A 96 12.55 11.20 10.16
C LEU A 96 13.68 12.02 9.49
N PRO A 97 13.56 12.51 8.25
CA PRO A 97 14.63 13.29 7.63
C PRO A 97 14.97 14.57 8.40
N LYS A 98 13.99 15.22 9.05
CA LYS A 98 14.23 16.40 9.90
C LYS A 98 14.90 16.08 11.23
N LEU A 99 14.57 14.93 11.82
CA LEU A 99 15.20 14.48 13.07
C LEU A 99 16.65 14.05 12.83
N PHE A 100 16.93 13.46 11.66
CA PHE A 100 18.25 12.96 11.31
C PHE A 100 19.09 13.90 10.43
N SER A 101 18.57 15.06 10.00
CA SER A 101 19.34 16.03 9.18
C SER A 101 20.55 16.61 9.91
N ASN A 102 20.58 16.52 11.24
CA ASN A 102 21.70 16.96 12.06
C ASN A 102 22.80 15.90 12.20
N TYR A 103 22.56 14.68 11.70
CA TYR A 103 23.57 13.63 11.62
C TYR A 103 24.02 13.53 10.17
N GLU A 104 25.34 13.60 9.92
CA GLU A 104 25.98 13.38 8.61
C GLU A 104 25.78 11.94 8.05
N THR A 105 24.70 11.27 8.44
CA THR A 105 24.27 10.03 7.81
C THR A 105 23.81 10.39 6.40
N GLY A 106 24.45 9.84 5.37
CA GLY A 106 24.13 10.03 3.94
C GLY A 106 22.75 9.54 3.49
N VAL A 107 21.75 9.63 4.37
CA VAL A 107 20.33 9.53 4.06
C VAL A 107 19.94 10.86 3.43
N GLU A 108 20.08 10.97 2.11
CA GLU A 108 19.54 12.09 1.35
C GLU A 108 18.08 12.31 1.77
N SER A 109 17.76 13.55 2.14
CA SER A 109 16.46 13.90 2.69
C SER A 109 15.36 13.46 1.72
N PHE A 110 14.51 12.53 2.16
CA PHE A 110 13.37 12.02 1.39
C PHE A 110 12.42 13.13 0.91
N SER A 111 12.49 14.31 1.53
CA SER A 111 11.76 15.51 1.11
C SER A 111 12.13 16.05 -0.28
N LEU A 112 13.29 15.64 -0.84
CA LEU A 112 13.76 16.05 -2.17
C LEU A 112 13.58 14.98 -3.23
N LEU A 113 12.91 13.86 -2.91
CA LEU A 113 12.70 12.79 -3.88
C LEU A 113 11.83 13.27 -5.04
N PRO A 114 12.22 12.98 -6.30
CA PRO A 114 11.37 13.21 -7.45
C PRO A 114 10.01 12.53 -7.28
N ARG A 115 8.95 13.11 -7.88
CA ARG A 115 7.58 12.54 -7.85
C ARG A 115 7.53 11.06 -8.22
N GLU A 116 8.31 10.67 -9.23
CA GLU A 116 8.45 9.28 -9.67
C GLU A 116 8.95 8.37 -8.53
N MET A 117 9.95 8.81 -7.75
CA MET A 117 10.47 8.07 -6.60
C MET A 117 9.47 7.96 -5.47
N ILE A 118 8.72 9.02 -5.16
CA ILE A 118 7.66 8.99 -4.14
C ILE A 118 6.62 7.93 -4.48
N ILE A 119 6.18 7.90 -5.75
CA ILE A 119 5.22 6.91 -6.24
C ILE A 119 5.78 5.49 -6.11
N PHE A 120 7.03 5.29 -6.53
CA PHE A 120 7.66 3.97 -6.48
C PHE A 120 7.92 3.47 -5.06
N THR A 121 8.32 4.35 -4.15
CA THR A 121 8.40 4.03 -2.71
C THR A 121 7.03 3.65 -2.18
N GLY A 122 5.97 4.38 -2.57
CA GLY A 122 4.58 4.01 -2.25
C GLY A 122 4.21 2.63 -2.79
N ILE A 123 4.52 2.31 -4.05
CA ILE A 123 4.24 1.00 -4.66
C ILE A 123 4.96 -0.13 -3.91
N LEU A 124 6.24 0.03 -3.60
CA LEU A 124 7.02 -0.97 -2.85
C LEU A 124 6.47 -1.17 -1.42
N ALA A 125 6.10 -0.08 -0.74
CA ALA A 125 5.45 -0.13 0.56
C ALA A 125 4.10 -0.86 0.47
N GLY A 126 3.30 -0.58 -0.57
CA GLY A 126 2.02 -1.25 -0.81
C GLY A 126 2.16 -2.74 -1.09
N PHE A 127 3.15 -3.16 -1.89
CA PHE A 127 3.43 -4.59 -2.09
C PHE A 127 3.91 -5.28 -0.80
N THR A 128 4.71 -4.59 0.01
CA THR A 128 5.15 -5.14 1.30
C THR A 128 3.99 -5.28 2.28
N PHE A 129 3.09 -4.29 2.33
CA PHE A 129 1.84 -4.37 3.07
C PHE A 129 1.04 -5.61 2.62
N ALA A 130 0.79 -5.73 1.31
CA ALA A 130 0.00 -6.82 0.75
C ALA A 130 0.62 -8.20 0.98
N MET A 131 1.95 -8.30 0.95
CA MET A 131 2.68 -9.53 1.24
C MET A 131 2.42 -9.97 2.67
N LEU A 132 2.57 -9.07 3.65
CA LEU A 132 2.37 -9.39 5.07
C LEU A 132 0.90 -9.67 5.38
N GLU A 133 0.00 -8.90 4.77
CA GLU A 133 -1.43 -9.14 4.87
C GLU A 133 -1.79 -10.52 4.30
N THR A 134 -1.31 -10.85 3.10
CA THR A 134 -1.51 -12.17 2.48
C THR A 134 -0.89 -13.30 3.29
N LEU A 135 0.27 -13.09 3.92
CA LEU A 135 0.86 -14.05 4.86
C LEU A 135 -0.07 -14.32 6.05
N SER A 136 -0.70 -13.27 6.60
CA SER A 136 -1.64 -13.43 7.73
C SER A 136 -2.87 -14.27 7.38
N TYR A 137 -3.40 -14.14 6.15
CA TYR A 137 -4.49 -14.98 5.65
C TYR A 137 -4.02 -16.35 5.13
N GLY A 138 -2.81 -16.42 4.60
CA GLY A 138 -2.26 -17.60 3.93
C GLY A 138 -2.01 -18.78 4.87
N LEU A 139 -1.83 -18.50 6.16
CA LEU A 139 -1.81 -19.53 7.20
C LEU A 139 -3.14 -20.32 7.29
N LEU A 140 -4.24 -19.77 6.75
CA LEU A 140 -5.57 -20.39 6.78
C LEU A 140 -5.92 -21.16 5.50
N ASN A 141 -5.44 -20.73 4.33
CA ASN A 141 -5.70 -21.40 3.04
C ASN A 141 -4.70 -20.98 1.95
N VAL A 142 -3.95 -21.95 1.40
CA VAL A 142 -2.93 -21.70 0.35
C VAL A 142 -3.53 -21.22 -0.96
N GLN A 143 -4.71 -21.68 -1.36
CA GLN A 143 -5.33 -21.25 -2.62
C GLN A 143 -5.69 -19.76 -2.59
N LEU A 144 -6.05 -19.23 -1.41
CA LEU A 144 -6.32 -17.80 -1.24
C LEU A 144 -5.08 -16.93 -1.48
N ILE A 145 -3.88 -17.48 -1.33
CA ILE A 145 -2.62 -16.71 -1.41
C ILE A 145 -2.35 -16.27 -2.84
N ILE A 146 -2.55 -17.17 -3.82
CA ILE A 146 -2.36 -16.85 -5.23
C ILE A 146 -3.36 -15.77 -5.65
N VAL A 147 -4.64 -15.96 -5.29
CA VAL A 147 -5.70 -15.01 -5.60
C VAL A 147 -5.40 -13.65 -4.97
N ARG A 148 -5.04 -13.61 -3.69
CA ARG A 148 -4.72 -12.35 -2.99
C ARG A 148 -3.46 -11.69 -3.52
N THR A 149 -2.41 -12.45 -3.83
CA THR A 149 -1.19 -11.91 -4.46
C THR A 149 -1.50 -11.25 -5.81
N LEU A 150 -2.40 -11.83 -6.60
CA LEU A 150 -2.79 -11.28 -7.91
C LEU A 150 -3.81 -10.14 -7.83
N THR A 151 -4.55 -10.00 -6.73
CA THR A 151 -5.65 -9.03 -6.64
C THR A 151 -5.43 -7.95 -5.61
N SER A 152 -5.08 -8.31 -4.38
CA SER A 152 -4.82 -7.37 -3.29
C SER A 152 -3.47 -6.67 -3.46
N ALA A 153 -2.42 -7.37 -3.96
CA ALA A 153 -1.11 -6.73 -4.13
C ALA A 153 -1.11 -5.53 -5.10
N PRO A 154 -1.68 -5.63 -6.33
CA PRO A 154 -1.78 -4.47 -7.23
C PRO A 154 -2.62 -3.33 -6.64
N LEU A 155 -3.69 -3.65 -5.92
CA LEU A 155 -4.53 -2.66 -5.25
C LEU A 155 -3.78 -1.89 -4.16
N HIS A 156 -3.11 -2.59 -3.23
CA HIS A 156 -2.36 -1.94 -2.17
C HIS A 156 -1.19 -1.13 -2.72
N ALA A 157 -0.51 -1.61 -3.76
CA ALA A 157 0.49 -0.82 -4.47
C ALA A 157 -0.10 0.48 -5.04
N ALA A 158 -1.26 0.39 -5.70
CA ALA A 158 -1.96 1.54 -6.27
C ALA A 158 -2.44 2.56 -5.22
N CYS A 159 -2.93 2.08 -4.08
CA CYS A 159 -3.41 2.92 -2.98
C CYS A 159 -2.22 3.57 -2.26
N ALA A 160 -1.20 2.79 -1.92
CA ALA A 160 0.02 3.29 -1.28
C ALA A 160 0.76 4.34 -2.13
N ALA A 161 0.77 4.20 -3.46
CA ALA A 161 1.28 5.23 -4.38
C ALA A 161 0.54 6.57 -4.25
N ARG A 162 -0.80 6.53 -4.19
CA ARG A 162 -1.64 7.72 -4.02
C ARG A 162 -1.48 8.32 -2.62
N VAL A 163 -1.40 7.49 -1.59
CA VAL A 163 -1.14 7.93 -0.22
C VAL A 163 0.24 8.58 -0.10
N ALA A 164 1.27 8.03 -0.75
CA ALA A 164 2.61 8.63 -0.80
C ALA A 164 2.57 10.03 -1.45
N LEU A 165 1.86 10.19 -2.56
CA LEU A 165 1.63 11.49 -3.19
C LEU A 165 0.85 12.44 -2.28
N SER A 166 -0.18 11.95 -1.60
CA SER A 166 -0.97 12.74 -0.65
C SER A 166 -0.11 13.27 0.51
N ALA A 167 0.70 12.39 1.13
CA ALA A 167 1.61 12.75 2.21
C ALA A 167 2.65 13.77 1.75
N SER A 168 3.25 13.58 0.56
CA SER A 168 4.21 14.53 -0.02
C SER A 168 3.58 15.89 -0.35
N LEU A 169 2.40 15.91 -0.99
CA LEU A 169 1.76 17.17 -1.40
C LEU A 169 1.26 18.00 -0.22
N THR A 170 0.93 17.35 0.90
CA THR A 170 0.50 18.05 2.13
C THR A 170 1.64 18.92 2.68
N THR A 171 2.90 18.50 2.53
CA THR A 171 4.06 19.23 3.09
C THR A 171 4.54 20.39 2.20
N VAL A 172 4.17 20.40 0.92
CA VAL A 172 4.56 21.44 -0.06
C VAL A 172 3.40 22.38 -0.45
N GLY A 173 2.28 22.35 0.27
CA GLY A 173 1.15 23.28 0.08
C GLY A 173 0.11 22.86 -0.97
N GLY A 174 0.20 21.64 -1.51
CA GLY A 174 -0.72 21.10 -2.51
C GLY A 174 -2.01 20.48 -1.94
N ILE A 175 -2.64 21.11 -0.94
CA ILE A 175 -3.71 20.50 -0.11
C ILE A 175 -4.86 19.92 -0.96
N PRO A 176 -5.44 20.61 -1.97
CA PRO A 176 -6.56 20.04 -2.73
C PRO A 176 -6.19 18.76 -3.49
N ARG A 177 -4.98 18.72 -4.08
CA ARG A 177 -4.47 17.52 -4.76
C ARG A 177 -4.14 16.41 -3.77
N ALA A 178 -3.60 16.77 -2.59
CA ALA A 178 -3.33 15.82 -1.52
C ALA A 178 -4.61 15.13 -1.04
N LEU A 179 -5.68 15.90 -0.82
CA LEU A 179 -7.00 15.36 -0.44
C LEU A 179 -7.56 14.46 -1.55
N PHE A 180 -7.48 14.87 -2.81
CA PHE A 180 -7.93 14.05 -3.93
C PHE A 180 -7.22 12.67 -3.96
N TYR A 181 -5.89 12.63 -3.83
CA TYR A 181 -5.16 11.37 -3.81
C TYR A 181 -5.47 10.52 -2.57
N GLY A 182 -5.60 11.14 -1.39
CA GLY A 182 -5.96 10.43 -0.16
C GLY A 182 -7.36 9.83 -0.22
N ILE A 183 -8.36 10.64 -0.57
CA ILE A 183 -9.77 10.21 -0.69
C ILE A 183 -9.90 9.14 -1.79
N SER A 184 -9.25 9.32 -2.94
CA SER A 184 -9.31 8.32 -4.02
C SER A 184 -8.69 6.99 -3.62
N ALA A 185 -7.62 6.97 -2.82
CA ALA A 185 -7.07 5.72 -2.27
C ALA A 185 -8.11 4.98 -1.41
N VAL A 186 -8.75 5.68 -0.48
CA VAL A 186 -9.80 5.10 0.39
C VAL A 186 -10.99 4.59 -0.43
N LEU A 187 -11.45 5.36 -1.41
CA LEU A 187 -12.59 4.99 -2.25
C LEU A 187 -12.27 3.77 -3.13
N ILE A 188 -11.11 3.74 -3.79
CA ILE A 188 -10.68 2.61 -4.62
C ILE A 188 -10.59 1.33 -3.77
N HIS A 189 -9.97 1.42 -2.59
CA HIS A 189 -9.85 0.29 -1.69
C HIS A 189 -11.22 -0.15 -1.14
N GLY A 190 -12.06 0.77 -0.69
CA GLY A 190 -13.40 0.46 -0.21
C GLY A 190 -14.28 -0.19 -1.28
N VAL A 191 -14.24 0.31 -2.52
CA VAL A 191 -14.94 -0.31 -3.66
C VAL A 191 -14.40 -1.70 -3.95
N TYR A 192 -13.07 -1.90 -3.92
CA TYR A 192 -12.48 -3.23 -4.07
C TYR A 192 -12.99 -4.20 -3.00
N ASN A 193 -12.96 -3.79 -1.73
CA ASN A 193 -13.45 -4.60 -0.61
C ASN A 193 -14.95 -4.92 -0.76
N LEU A 194 -15.75 -3.95 -1.23
CA LEU A 194 -17.16 -4.18 -1.53
C LEU A 194 -17.35 -5.20 -2.66
N LEU A 195 -16.55 -5.10 -3.73
CA LEU A 195 -16.59 -6.02 -4.87
C LEU A 195 -16.25 -7.46 -4.48
N LEU A 196 -15.35 -7.66 -3.51
CA LEU A 196 -15.02 -8.99 -2.98
C LEU A 196 -16.19 -9.66 -2.24
N LEU A 197 -17.19 -8.90 -1.80
CA LEU A 197 -18.37 -9.43 -1.09
C LEU A 197 -19.46 -9.93 -2.05
N PHE A 198 -19.39 -9.56 -3.33
CA PHE A 198 -20.36 -10.04 -4.31
C PHE A 198 -20.09 -11.50 -4.72
N PRO A 199 -21.13 -12.23 -5.15
CA PRO A 199 -20.99 -13.60 -5.61
C PRO A 199 -19.98 -13.73 -6.77
N SER A 200 -19.47 -14.95 -6.96
CA SER A 200 -18.37 -15.30 -7.87
C SER A 200 -18.56 -14.85 -9.33
N THR A 201 -19.79 -14.61 -9.77
CA THR A 201 -20.09 -14.07 -11.11
C THR A 201 -19.47 -12.70 -11.37
N LEU A 202 -19.15 -11.92 -10.33
CA LEU A 202 -18.48 -10.62 -10.43
C LEU A 202 -17.01 -10.64 -10.00
N ALA A 203 -16.41 -11.81 -9.75
CA ALA A 203 -15.04 -11.95 -9.22
C ALA A 203 -13.95 -11.34 -10.13
N VAL A 204 -14.25 -11.09 -11.41
CA VAL A 204 -13.33 -10.44 -12.36
C VAL A 204 -13.24 -8.92 -12.13
N LEU A 205 -14.29 -8.27 -11.65
CA LEU A 205 -14.31 -6.82 -11.41
C LEU A 205 -13.24 -6.33 -10.42
N PRO A 206 -13.03 -6.94 -9.23
CA PRO A 206 -11.98 -6.50 -8.32
C PRO A 206 -10.57 -6.68 -8.92
N ILE A 207 -10.37 -7.68 -9.78
CA ILE A 207 -9.12 -7.88 -10.54
C ILE A 207 -8.90 -6.68 -11.48
N ILE A 208 -9.88 -6.39 -12.33
CA ILE A 208 -9.82 -5.27 -13.28
C ILE A 208 -9.55 -3.97 -12.54
N LEU A 209 -10.29 -3.70 -11.46
CA LEU A 209 -10.11 -2.50 -10.65
C LEU A 209 -8.68 -2.38 -10.10
N ALA A 210 -8.12 -3.45 -9.53
CA ALA A 210 -6.78 -3.44 -8.95
C ALA A 210 -5.70 -3.10 -9.99
N TYR A 211 -5.77 -3.70 -11.18
CA TYR A 211 -4.80 -3.43 -12.25
C TYR A 211 -5.02 -2.06 -12.92
N VAL A 212 -6.26 -1.60 -13.09
CA VAL A 212 -6.55 -0.23 -13.58
C VAL A 212 -6.06 0.81 -12.56
N ALA A 213 -6.25 0.57 -11.27
CA ALA A 213 -5.77 1.43 -10.20
C ALA A 213 -4.23 1.49 -10.18
N LEU A 214 -3.55 0.35 -10.39
CA LEU A 214 -2.08 0.30 -10.48
C LEU A 214 -1.57 0.99 -11.74
N GLY A 215 -2.17 0.70 -12.90
CA GLY A 215 -1.82 1.34 -14.17
C GLY A 215 -1.98 2.86 -14.11
N SER A 216 -3.07 3.34 -13.53
CA SER A 216 -3.28 4.78 -13.30
C SER A 216 -2.28 5.37 -12.29
N ALA A 217 -1.92 4.66 -11.22
CA ALA A 217 -0.86 5.11 -10.31
C ALA A 217 0.50 5.22 -11.01
N LEU A 218 0.85 4.25 -11.86
CA LEU A 218 2.06 4.27 -12.67
C LEU A 218 2.05 5.38 -13.72
N ALA A 219 0.89 5.74 -14.25
CA ALA A 219 0.75 6.87 -15.17
C ALA A 219 1.08 8.21 -14.49
N LEU A 220 0.72 8.37 -13.21
CA LEU A 220 1.07 9.56 -12.41
C LEU A 220 2.59 9.75 -12.26
N ALA A 221 3.39 8.68 -12.40
CA ALA A 221 4.85 8.77 -12.35
C ALA A 221 5.46 9.43 -13.60
N LYS A 222 4.72 9.45 -14.72
CA LYS A 222 5.16 10.06 -15.99
C LYS A 222 4.66 11.49 -16.18
N GLU A 223 3.70 11.93 -15.38
CA GLU A 223 3.19 13.29 -15.46
C GLU A 223 4.27 14.30 -15.05
N ARG A 224 4.55 15.27 -15.92
CA ARG A 224 5.45 16.38 -15.59
C ARG A 224 4.85 17.20 -14.43
N PRO A 225 5.71 17.71 -13.52
CA PRO A 225 5.28 18.44 -12.32
C PRO A 225 4.41 19.67 -12.64
#